data_AF-A0A958URB4-F1
#
_entry.id   AF-A0A958URB4-F1
#
_cell.length_a   1.000
_cell.length_b   1.000
_cell.length_c   1.000
_cell.angle_alpha   90.00
_cell.angle_beta   90.00
_cell.angle_gamma   90.00
#
_symmetry.space_group_name_H-M   'P 1'
#
loop_
_entity.id
_entity.type
_entity.pdbx_description
1 polymer ?
#
loop_
_entity_poly.entity_id
_entity_poly.type
_entity_poly.pdbx_seq_one_letter_code
_entity_poly.pdbx_strand_id
1 'polypeptide(L)'
;ILSAGQDGFLLTVFSISITLILGFFLGRLLKMNRKSSHLISSGTAICGGSAIAAVSPVINASEKDISISLGVIFLLNSIALIVFPPIGNLLEMTQHQFGLWCAIAIHDTSSVVGAAYTFGDEALKVATTVKLARALWIIPLSLLSVFLFKGKDKGVKVPYFIFLFILAIVLNSYLAIPDELTNGITRVSKSLLVLTLFLIGAGLSIKKIKSAGWKPMILGVSLWIFISVGAILVIMAL
;
A
#
# COMPACT_ATOMS: atom_id res chain seq x y z
N ILE A 1 -3.42 -10.35 17.33
CA ILE A 1 -3.97 -9.08 16.78
C ILE A 1 -3.70 -7.91 17.73
N LEU A 2 -4.03 -8.01 19.03
CA LEU A 2 -3.71 -6.95 20.02
C LEU A 2 -2.21 -6.69 20.21
N SER A 3 -1.37 -7.74 20.26
CA SER A 3 0.09 -7.60 20.34
C SER A 3 0.71 -7.01 19.06
N ALA A 4 0.29 -7.52 17.89
CA ALA A 4 0.65 -6.93 16.59
C ALA A 4 0.16 -5.47 16.41
N GLY A 5 -0.81 -5.04 17.21
CA GLY A 5 -1.44 -3.73 17.14
C GLY A 5 -0.62 -2.61 17.76
N GLN A 6 0.15 -2.84 18.83
CA GLN A 6 0.93 -1.78 19.49
C GLN A 6 2.26 -1.50 18.77
N ASP A 7 3.06 -2.53 18.49
CA ASP A 7 4.33 -2.38 17.77
C ASP A 7 4.10 -2.01 16.30
N GLY A 8 3.07 -2.59 15.67
CA GLY A 8 2.68 -2.28 14.30
C GLY A 8 2.14 -0.86 14.12
N PHE A 9 1.52 -0.27 15.16
CA PHE A 9 0.99 1.10 15.11
C PHE A 9 2.10 2.13 15.04
N LEU A 10 3.10 2.07 15.94
CA LEU A 10 4.21 3.02 15.97
C LEU A 10 5.04 2.95 14.69
N LEU A 11 5.34 1.74 14.22
CA LEU A 11 6.06 1.53 12.96
C LEU A 11 5.26 2.09 11.76
N THR A 12 3.94 1.92 11.76
CA THR A 12 3.07 2.47 10.71
C THR A 12 3.03 4.00 10.75
N VAL A 13 2.85 4.61 11.92
CA VAL A 13 2.87 6.08 12.08
C VAL A 13 4.19 6.64 11.56
N PHE A 14 5.30 6.06 12.01
CA PHE A 14 6.64 6.52 11.64
C PHE A 14 6.87 6.37 10.13
N SER A 15 6.61 5.19 9.57
CA SER A 15 6.78 4.92 8.14
C SER A 15 5.91 5.82 7.25
N ILE A 16 4.65 6.05 7.62
CA ILE A 16 3.76 6.97 6.88
C ILE A 16 4.31 8.40 6.96
N SER A 17 4.64 8.87 8.16
CA SER A 17 5.11 10.24 8.38
C SER A 17 6.39 10.52 7.62
N ILE A 18 7.40 9.64 7.74
CA ILE A 18 8.68 9.81 7.05
C ILE A 18 8.51 9.74 5.53
N THR A 19 7.64 8.88 5.01
CA THR A 19 7.35 8.77 3.57
C THR A 19 6.75 10.06 3.03
N LEU A 20 5.79 10.65 3.75
CA LEU A 20 5.15 11.90 3.35
C LEU A 20 6.12 13.08 3.41
N ILE A 21 6.95 13.14 4.46
CA ILE A 21 7.96 14.18 4.64
C ILE A 21 9.02 14.10 3.52
N LEU A 22 9.61 12.92 3.32
CA LEU A 22 10.58 12.71 2.24
C LEU A 22 9.96 12.98 0.88
N GLY A 23 8.74 12.54 0.66
CA GLY A 23 8.02 12.74 -0.58
C GLY A 23 7.79 14.20 -0.91
N PHE A 24 7.49 15.02 0.11
CA PHE A 24 7.40 16.47 -0.01
C PHE A 24 8.76 17.10 -0.37
N PHE A 25 9.83 16.77 0.35
CA PHE A 25 11.16 17.33 0.10
C PHE A 25 11.75 16.92 -1.25
N LEU A 26 11.68 15.63 -1.60
CA LEU A 26 12.12 15.11 -2.90
C LEU A 26 11.28 15.67 -4.04
N GLY A 27 9.96 15.81 -3.85
CA GLY A 27 9.09 16.45 -4.83
C GLY A 27 9.49 17.90 -5.09
N ARG A 28 9.84 18.65 -4.05
CA ARG A 28 10.35 20.02 -4.16
C ARG A 28 11.71 20.07 -4.86
N LEU A 29 12.63 19.17 -4.51
CA LEU A 29 13.97 19.06 -5.11
C LEU A 29 13.88 18.76 -6.62
N LEU A 30 12.99 17.85 -7.01
CA LEU A 30 12.75 17.48 -8.41
C LEU A 30 11.94 18.54 -9.19
N LYS A 31 11.49 19.61 -8.52
CA LYS A 31 10.60 20.65 -9.07
C LYS A 31 9.32 20.03 -9.68
N MET A 32 8.70 19.11 -8.94
CA MET A 32 7.45 18.46 -9.34
C MET A 32 6.23 19.29 -8.95
N ASN A 33 5.10 19.04 -9.62
CA ASN A 33 3.81 19.54 -9.18
C ASN A 33 3.51 18.99 -7.78
N ARG A 34 3.13 19.89 -6.87
CA ARG A 34 2.85 19.58 -5.46
C ARG A 34 1.75 18.53 -5.30
N LYS A 35 0.74 18.51 -6.17
CA LYS A 35 -0.36 17.53 -6.12
C LYS A 35 0.12 16.14 -6.53
N SER A 36 0.83 16.00 -7.66
CA SER A 36 1.35 14.68 -8.07
C SER A 36 2.39 14.15 -7.08
N SER A 37 3.27 15.00 -6.54
CA SER A 37 4.19 14.61 -5.46
C SER A 37 3.46 14.14 -4.21
N HIS A 38 2.43 14.86 -3.77
CA HIS A 38 1.62 14.45 -2.61
C HIS A 38 0.85 13.15 -2.86
N LEU A 39 0.28 12.96 -4.06
CA LEU A 39 -0.43 11.73 -4.43
C LEU A 39 0.49 10.51 -4.50
N ILE A 40 1.69 10.64 -5.09
CA ILE A 40 2.68 9.55 -5.13
C ILE A 40 3.11 9.20 -3.71
N SER A 41 3.41 10.20 -2.88
CA SER A 41 3.81 9.99 -1.49
C SER A 41 2.69 9.34 -0.67
N SER A 42 1.45 9.79 -0.86
CA SER A 42 0.25 9.23 -0.22
C SER A 42 0.01 7.78 -0.63
N GLY A 43 0.12 7.48 -1.93
CA GLY A 43 0.01 6.12 -2.46
C GLY A 43 1.08 5.20 -1.90
N THR A 44 2.33 5.66 -1.86
CA THR A 44 3.45 4.91 -1.31
C THR A 44 3.34 4.66 0.19
N ALA A 45 2.83 5.63 0.95
CA ALA A 45 2.75 5.52 2.40
C ALA A 45 1.68 4.53 2.90
N ILE A 46 0.65 4.19 2.11
CA ILE A 46 -0.51 3.43 2.61
C ILE A 46 -0.82 2.22 1.73
N CYS A 47 -1.80 2.38 0.81
CA CYS A 47 -2.39 1.30 0.02
C CYS A 47 -2.46 1.67 -1.48
N GLY A 48 -1.56 2.54 -1.94
CA GLY A 48 -1.40 2.86 -3.35
C GLY A 48 -2.62 3.58 -3.92
N GLY A 49 -3.35 2.89 -4.80
CA GLY A 49 -4.49 3.44 -5.53
C GLY A 49 -5.60 3.97 -4.64
N SER A 50 -5.97 3.28 -3.55
CA SER A 50 -7.08 3.73 -2.69
C SER A 50 -6.74 5.02 -1.92
N ALA A 51 -5.48 5.22 -1.54
CA ALA A 51 -5.02 6.47 -0.95
C ALA A 51 -5.07 7.63 -1.97
N ILE A 52 -4.64 7.38 -3.21
CA ILE A 52 -4.74 8.35 -4.30
C ILE A 52 -6.22 8.71 -4.58
N ALA A 53 -7.11 7.71 -4.61
CA ALA A 53 -8.54 7.91 -4.83
C ALA A 53 -9.21 8.70 -3.70
N ALA A 54 -8.81 8.50 -2.45
CA ALA A 54 -9.35 9.24 -1.30
C ALA A 54 -8.82 10.67 -1.21
N VAL A 55 -7.53 10.89 -1.52
CA VAL A 55 -6.86 12.20 -1.39
C VAL A 55 -7.11 13.09 -2.61
N SER A 56 -7.24 12.53 -3.81
CA SER A 56 -7.37 13.31 -5.05
C SER A 56 -8.54 14.32 -5.08
N PRO A 57 -9.76 14.02 -4.59
CA PRO A 57 -10.85 14.99 -4.58
C PRO A 57 -10.61 16.12 -3.57
N VAL A 58 -9.97 15.79 -2.45
CA VAL A 58 -9.68 16.68 -1.32
C VAL A 58 -8.69 17.78 -1.73
N ILE A 59 -7.65 17.42 -2.50
CA ILE A 59 -6.64 18.37 -2.99
C ILE A 59 -6.99 18.96 -4.37
N ASN A 60 -8.18 18.63 -4.89
CA ASN A 60 -8.65 19.01 -6.23
C ASN A 60 -7.63 18.64 -7.32
N ALA A 61 -7.14 17.40 -7.32
CA ALA A 61 -6.15 16.91 -8.28
C ALA A 61 -6.73 16.80 -9.69
N SER A 62 -5.90 17.10 -10.71
CA SER A 62 -6.30 16.89 -12.10
C SER A 62 -6.25 15.41 -12.47
N GLU A 63 -6.98 14.99 -13.50
CA GLU A 63 -6.90 13.62 -14.03
C GLU A 63 -5.47 13.23 -14.42
N LYS A 64 -4.70 14.20 -14.92
CA LYS A 64 -3.27 14.02 -15.23
C LYS A 64 -2.46 13.69 -13.97
N ASP A 65 -2.66 14.42 -12.87
CA ASP A 65 -1.98 14.14 -11.60
C ASP A 65 -2.31 12.74 -11.08
N ILE A 66 -3.59 12.36 -11.15
CA ILE A 66 -4.08 11.04 -10.72
C ILE A 66 -3.47 9.94 -11.59
N SER A 67 -3.55 10.08 -12.92
CA SER A 67 -3.04 9.09 -13.87
C SER A 67 -1.53 8.89 -13.76
N ILE A 68 -0.76 9.97 -13.61
CA ILE A 68 0.70 9.88 -13.42
C ILE A 68 1.00 9.15 -12.11
N SER A 69 0.31 9.50 -11.03
CA SER A 69 0.55 8.91 -9.70
C SER A 69 0.19 7.42 -9.69
N LEU A 70 -0.97 7.05 -10.24
CA LEU A 70 -1.36 5.64 -10.38
C LEU A 70 -0.40 4.86 -11.27
N GLY A 71 0.07 5.47 -12.37
CA GLY A 71 1.04 4.84 -13.28
C GLY A 71 2.35 4.49 -12.59
N VAL A 72 2.89 5.39 -11.75
CA VAL A 72 4.09 5.12 -10.94
C VAL A 72 3.82 3.99 -9.95
N ILE A 73 2.76 4.09 -9.16
CA ILE A 73 2.44 3.09 -8.13
C ILE A 73 2.24 1.69 -8.73
N PHE A 74 1.46 1.57 -9.79
CA PHE A 74 1.21 0.27 -10.42
C PHE A 74 2.46 -0.33 -11.06
N LEU A 75 3.35 0.50 -11.65
CA LEU A 75 4.61 -0.01 -12.16
C LEU A 75 5.48 -0.57 -11.03
N LEU A 76 5.65 0.17 -9.94
CA LEU A 76 6.46 -0.28 -8.80
C LEU A 76 5.88 -1.54 -8.17
N ASN A 77 4.55 -1.63 -8.04
CA ASN A 77 3.87 -2.83 -7.56
C ASN A 77 4.07 -4.06 -8.46
N SER A 78 4.14 -3.85 -9.77
CA SER A 78 4.42 -4.93 -10.73
C SER A 78 5.86 -5.42 -10.62
N ILE A 79 6.81 -4.51 -10.43
CA ILE A 79 8.21 -4.85 -10.15
C ILE A 79 8.31 -5.59 -8.81
N ALA A 80 7.57 -5.12 -7.80
CA ALA A 80 7.56 -5.71 -6.46
C ALA A 80 7.19 -7.20 -6.46
N LEU A 81 6.16 -7.57 -7.23
CA LEU A 81 5.70 -8.96 -7.37
C LEU A 81 6.81 -9.92 -7.80
N ILE A 82 7.73 -9.44 -8.64
CA ILE A 82 8.81 -10.24 -9.21
C ILE A 82 10.05 -10.19 -8.30
N VAL A 83 10.35 -9.01 -7.75
CA VAL A 83 11.61 -8.74 -7.05
C VAL A 83 11.59 -9.18 -5.58
N PHE A 84 10.44 -9.07 -4.89
CA PHE A 84 10.39 -9.33 -3.46
C PHE A 84 10.65 -10.80 -3.11
N PRO A 85 9.97 -11.80 -3.71
CA PRO A 85 10.17 -13.20 -3.30
C PRO A 85 11.62 -13.69 -3.44
N PRO A 86 12.36 -13.41 -4.54
CA PRO A 86 13.77 -13.78 -4.64
C PRO A 86 14.65 -13.12 -3.57
N ILE A 87 14.43 -11.85 -3.25
CA ILE A 87 15.19 -11.15 -2.21
C ILE A 87 14.88 -11.73 -0.83
N GLY A 88 13.61 -12.03 -0.53
CA GLY A 88 13.21 -12.63 0.74
C GLY A 88 13.88 -14.00 0.96
N ASN A 89 13.96 -14.82 -0.09
CA ASN A 89 14.65 -16.11 -0.03
C ASN A 89 16.17 -15.94 0.14
N LEU A 90 16.78 -14.99 -0.57
CA LEU A 90 18.22 -14.71 -0.48
C LEU A 90 18.62 -14.22 0.93
N LEU A 91 17.75 -13.46 1.59
CA LEU A 91 17.97 -12.98 2.95
C LEU A 91 17.54 -14.01 4.02
N GLU A 92 17.13 -15.21 3.61
CA GLU A 92 16.65 -16.29 4.49
C GLU A 92 15.55 -15.82 5.47
N MET A 93 14.67 -14.94 5.00
CA MET A 93 13.59 -14.40 5.83
C MET A 93 12.61 -15.48 6.26
N THR A 94 12.18 -15.43 7.52
CA THR A 94 11.01 -16.20 7.97
C THR A 94 9.74 -15.72 7.24
N GLN A 95 8.71 -16.56 7.17
CA GLN A 95 7.43 -16.17 6.58
C GLN A 95 6.83 -14.92 7.26
N HIS A 96 6.97 -14.83 8.58
CA HIS A 96 6.53 -13.68 9.35
C HIS A 96 7.25 -12.39 8.93
N GLN A 97 8.59 -12.41 8.88
CA GLN A 97 9.43 -11.27 8.48
C GLN A 97 9.14 -10.84 7.03
N PHE A 98 9.04 -11.81 6.11
CA PHE A 98 8.71 -11.53 4.72
C PHE A 98 7.33 -10.89 4.59
N GLY A 99 6.34 -11.41 5.32
CA GLY A 99 4.98 -10.86 5.35
C GLY A 99 4.95 -9.40 5.85
N LEU A 100 5.68 -9.09 6.91
CA LEU A 100 5.85 -7.71 7.41
C LEU A 100 6.51 -6.82 6.37
N TRP A 101 7.60 -7.27 5.76
CA TRP A 101 8.34 -6.51 4.76
C TRP A 101 7.48 -6.18 3.54
N CYS A 102 6.77 -7.17 2.99
CA CYS A 102 5.80 -6.96 1.92
C CYS A 102 4.74 -5.92 2.32
N ALA A 103 4.13 -6.06 3.50
CA ALA A 103 3.09 -5.14 3.96
C ALA A 103 3.58 -3.70 4.14
N ILE A 104 4.86 -3.50 4.49
CA ILE A 104 5.46 -2.19 4.70
C ILE A 104 5.86 -1.55 3.36
N ALA A 105 6.53 -2.31 2.49
CA ALA A 105 7.23 -1.75 1.33
C ALA A 105 6.48 -1.84 0.00
N ILE A 106 5.56 -2.79 -0.18
CA ILE A 106 4.74 -2.86 -1.42
C ILE A 106 3.55 -1.92 -1.28
N HIS A 107 3.12 -1.23 -2.34
CA HIS A 107 2.25 -0.06 -2.19
C HIS A 107 0.77 -0.45 -2.11
N ASP A 108 0.29 -1.46 -2.84
CA ASP A 108 -1.12 -1.88 -2.83
C ASP A 108 -1.34 -3.26 -2.17
N THR A 109 -2.60 -3.58 -1.88
CA THR A 109 -2.94 -4.85 -1.24
C THR A 109 -2.82 -6.03 -2.20
N SER A 110 -3.25 -5.89 -3.46
CA SER A 110 -3.20 -6.96 -4.44
C SER A 110 -1.78 -7.51 -4.66
N SER A 111 -0.79 -6.63 -4.83
CA SER A 111 0.60 -7.01 -5.05
C SER A 111 1.28 -7.50 -3.78
N VAL A 112 0.90 -6.99 -2.60
CA VAL A 112 1.33 -7.58 -1.32
C VAL A 112 0.90 -9.03 -1.24
N VAL A 113 -0.39 -9.28 -1.48
CA VAL A 113 -0.97 -10.61 -1.38
C VAL A 113 -0.35 -11.51 -2.45
N GLY A 114 -0.14 -11.02 -3.67
CA GLY A 114 0.54 -11.78 -4.73
C GLY A 114 1.99 -12.15 -4.40
N ALA A 115 2.77 -11.24 -3.81
CA ALA A 115 4.16 -11.52 -3.42
C ALA A 115 4.23 -12.44 -2.19
N ALA A 116 3.37 -12.23 -1.19
CA ALA A 116 3.33 -13.04 0.03
C ALA A 116 2.81 -14.46 -0.22
N TYR A 117 1.87 -14.61 -1.16
CA TYR A 117 1.30 -15.90 -1.52
C TYR A 117 2.35 -16.90 -2.01
N THR A 118 3.38 -16.45 -2.73
CA THR A 118 4.46 -17.32 -3.22
C THR A 118 5.45 -17.71 -2.12
N PHE A 119 5.42 -17.05 -0.96
CA PHE A 119 6.35 -17.28 0.14
C PHE A 119 5.77 -18.16 1.26
N GLY A 120 4.44 -18.18 1.41
CA GLY A 120 3.73 -19.12 2.27
C GLY A 120 2.46 -18.56 2.92
N ASP A 121 1.66 -19.44 3.52
CA ASP A 121 0.36 -19.08 4.09
C ASP A 121 0.48 -18.16 5.31
N GLU A 122 1.53 -18.29 6.12
CA GLU A 122 1.76 -17.37 7.24
C GLU A 122 2.14 -15.98 6.73
N ALA A 123 3.04 -15.90 5.75
CA ALA A 123 3.44 -14.65 5.12
C ALA A 123 2.22 -13.92 4.55
N LEU A 124 1.36 -14.65 3.84
CA LEU A 124 0.10 -14.15 3.29
C LEU A 124 -0.80 -13.54 4.38
N LYS A 125 -0.99 -14.27 5.49
CA LYS A 125 -1.85 -13.84 6.60
C LYS A 125 -1.31 -12.58 7.28
N VAL A 126 -0.01 -12.56 7.60
CA VAL A 126 0.67 -11.42 8.22
C VAL A 126 0.60 -10.21 7.29
N ALA A 127 0.99 -10.39 6.03
CA ALA A 127 1.08 -9.31 5.07
C ALA A 127 -0.28 -8.64 4.81
N THR A 128 -1.32 -9.45 4.64
CA THR A 128 -2.69 -8.98 4.41
C THR A 128 -3.21 -8.22 5.63
N THR A 129 -3.02 -8.77 6.83
CA THR A 129 -3.49 -8.16 8.08
C THR A 129 -2.85 -6.79 8.29
N VAL A 130 -1.53 -6.71 8.19
CA VAL A 130 -0.79 -5.45 8.41
C VAL A 130 -1.11 -4.44 7.31
N LYS A 131 -1.20 -4.85 6.05
CA LYS A 131 -1.52 -3.93 4.95
C LYS A 131 -2.94 -3.38 5.06
N LEU A 132 -3.92 -4.18 5.47
CA LEU A 132 -5.30 -3.72 5.67
C LEU A 132 -5.42 -2.82 6.92
N ALA A 133 -4.70 -3.11 8.00
CA ALA A 133 -4.61 -2.20 9.15
C ALA A 133 -4.04 -0.83 8.74
N ARG A 134 -3.05 -0.80 7.84
CA ARG A 134 -2.51 0.46 7.30
C ARG A 134 -3.53 1.26 6.50
N ALA A 135 -4.52 0.62 5.88
CA ALA A 135 -5.57 1.34 5.13
C ALA A 135 -6.44 2.25 6.01
N LEU A 136 -6.51 1.99 7.32
CA LEU A 136 -7.18 2.88 8.28
C LEU A 136 -6.60 4.30 8.28
N TRP A 137 -5.31 4.44 7.93
CA TRP A 137 -4.60 5.72 7.88
C TRP A 137 -5.01 6.62 6.71
N ILE A 138 -5.85 6.13 5.79
CA ILE A 138 -6.45 6.95 4.73
C ILE A 138 -7.26 8.09 5.36
N ILE A 139 -7.95 7.83 6.49
CA ILE A 139 -8.79 8.84 7.14
C ILE A 139 -7.92 10.00 7.69
N PRO A 140 -6.94 9.77 8.59
CA PRO A 140 -6.01 10.82 9.03
C PRO A 140 -5.30 11.53 7.87
N LEU A 141 -4.81 10.80 6.88
CA LEU A 141 -4.11 11.38 5.74
C LEU A 141 -5.02 12.30 4.92
N SER A 142 -6.26 11.91 4.70
CA SER A 142 -7.22 12.72 3.96
C SER A 142 -7.52 14.02 4.71
N LEU A 143 -7.72 13.96 6.03
CA LEU A 143 -7.91 15.14 6.88
C LEU A 143 -6.69 16.07 6.85
N LEU A 144 -5.48 15.51 6.98
CA LEU A 144 -4.24 16.26 6.85
C LEU A 144 -4.13 16.92 5.46
N SER A 145 -4.56 16.23 4.41
CA SER A 145 -4.55 16.75 3.04
C SER A 145 -5.52 17.92 2.85
N VAL A 146 -6.69 17.91 3.51
CA VAL A 146 -7.62 19.07 3.54
C VAL A 146 -6.88 20.30 4.07
N PHE A 147 -6.21 20.14 5.22
CA PHE A 147 -5.50 21.23 5.89
C PHE A 147 -4.34 21.77 5.04
N LEU A 148 -3.49 20.89 4.51
CA LEU A 148 -2.29 21.27 3.75
C LEU A 148 -2.58 21.97 2.41
N PHE A 149 -3.72 21.66 1.80
CA PHE A 149 -4.13 22.20 0.49
C PHE A 149 -5.29 23.20 0.56
N LYS A 150 -5.75 23.54 1.77
CA LYS A 150 -6.91 24.43 2.02
C LYS A 150 -8.12 24.03 1.16
N GLY A 151 -8.39 22.72 1.08
CA GLY A 151 -9.51 22.20 0.30
C GLY A 151 -10.83 22.76 0.83
N LYS A 152 -11.65 23.39 -0.01
CA LYS A 152 -13.03 23.77 0.35
C LYS A 152 -13.89 22.51 0.43
N ASP A 153 -14.56 22.26 1.56
CA ASP A 153 -15.75 21.41 1.84
C ASP A 153 -16.10 20.22 0.91
N LYS A 154 -15.13 19.62 0.24
CA LYS A 154 -15.30 18.34 -0.45
C LYS A 154 -14.96 17.27 0.57
N GLY A 155 -15.98 16.81 1.30
CA GLY A 155 -15.86 15.84 2.40
C GLY A 155 -14.95 14.66 2.07
N VAL A 156 -14.26 14.17 3.09
CA VAL A 156 -13.35 13.02 2.98
C VAL A 156 -14.14 11.78 2.54
N LYS A 157 -13.81 11.25 1.36
CA LYS A 157 -14.40 10.00 0.86
C LYS A 157 -13.61 8.82 1.41
N VAL A 158 -14.08 8.29 2.53
CA VAL A 158 -13.52 7.06 3.13
C VAL A 158 -13.95 5.86 2.28
N PRO A 159 -13.01 5.01 1.81
CA PRO A 159 -13.37 3.80 1.07
C PRO A 159 -14.23 2.85 1.92
N TYR A 160 -15.38 2.44 1.40
CA TYR A 160 -16.34 1.59 2.12
C TYR A 160 -15.74 0.25 2.57
N PHE A 161 -14.73 -0.26 1.85
CA PHE A 161 -14.06 -1.53 2.19
C PHE A 161 -13.42 -1.50 3.58
N ILE A 162 -13.04 -0.32 4.10
CA ILE A 162 -12.51 -0.19 5.45
C ILE A 162 -13.54 -0.62 6.49
N PHE A 163 -14.79 -0.18 6.33
CA PHE A 163 -15.88 -0.54 7.24
C PHE A 163 -16.20 -2.04 7.15
N LEU A 164 -16.23 -2.59 5.94
CA LEU A 164 -16.43 -4.03 5.72
C LEU A 164 -15.29 -4.86 6.34
N PHE A 165 -14.05 -4.38 6.25
CA PHE A 165 -12.89 -5.04 6.87
C PHE A 165 -13.00 -5.04 8.39
N ILE A 166 -13.31 -3.89 9.01
CA ILE A 166 -13.51 -3.80 10.46
C ILE A 166 -14.65 -4.73 10.89
N LEU A 167 -15.77 -4.72 10.16
CA LEU A 167 -16.90 -5.60 10.43
C LEU A 167 -16.48 -7.07 10.35
N ALA A 168 -15.75 -7.47 9.30
CA ALA A 168 -15.26 -8.83 9.17
C ALA A 168 -14.34 -9.25 10.34
N ILE A 169 -13.47 -8.36 10.82
CA ILE A 169 -12.64 -8.61 12.01
C ILE A 169 -13.52 -8.83 13.24
N VAL A 170 -14.49 -7.95 13.48
CA VAL A 170 -15.39 -8.04 14.63
C VAL A 170 -16.17 -9.36 14.57
N LEU A 171 -16.78 -9.67 13.43
CA LEU A 171 -17.52 -10.91 13.24
C LEU A 171 -16.62 -12.13 13.46
N ASN A 172 -15.42 -12.16 12.88
CA ASN A 172 -14.50 -13.28 13.06
C ASN A 172 -13.94 -13.40 14.48
N SER A 173 -13.84 -12.29 15.23
CA SER A 173 -13.32 -12.30 16.60
C SER A 173 -14.35 -12.71 17.64
N TYR A 174 -15.63 -12.38 17.43
CA TYR A 174 -16.70 -12.59 18.42
C TYR A 174 -17.70 -13.68 18.03
N LEU A 175 -17.80 -14.03 16.76
CA LEU A 175 -18.66 -15.14 16.31
C LEU A 175 -17.80 -16.38 16.07
N ALA A 176 -18.27 -17.52 16.57
CA ALA A 176 -17.68 -18.81 16.24
C ALA A 176 -18.10 -19.20 14.81
N ILE A 177 -17.35 -18.71 13.82
CA ILE A 177 -17.60 -19.02 12.41
C ILE A 177 -17.06 -20.42 12.12
N PRO A 178 -17.85 -21.33 11.52
CA PRO A 178 -17.39 -22.68 11.18
C PRO A 178 -16.15 -22.67 10.29
N ASP A 179 -15.18 -23.55 10.58
CA ASP A 179 -13.92 -23.65 9.82
C ASP A 179 -14.15 -23.99 8.35
N GLU A 180 -15.17 -24.77 8.04
CA GLU A 180 -15.56 -25.10 6.67
C GLU A 180 -15.92 -23.85 5.85
N LEU A 181 -16.62 -22.90 6.48
CA LEU A 181 -17.01 -21.65 5.85
C LEU A 181 -15.79 -20.73 5.65
N THR A 182 -14.92 -20.60 6.66
CA THR A 182 -13.70 -19.77 6.55
C THR A 182 -12.72 -20.35 5.53
N ASN A 183 -12.57 -21.67 5.46
CA ASN A 183 -11.77 -22.36 4.45
C ASN A 183 -12.34 -22.18 3.03
N GLY A 184 -13.66 -22.30 2.88
CA GLY A 184 -14.35 -22.04 1.61
C GLY A 184 -14.13 -20.61 1.13
N ILE A 185 -14.33 -19.62 2.01
CA ILE A 185 -14.07 -18.20 1.72
C ILE A 185 -12.61 -17.98 1.32
N THR A 186 -11.67 -18.59 2.06
CA THR A 186 -10.23 -18.46 1.78
C THR A 186 -9.88 -19.01 0.40
N ARG A 187 -10.44 -20.16 0.02
CA ARG A 187 -10.22 -20.77 -1.30
C ARG A 187 -10.72 -19.88 -2.43
N VAL A 188 -11.96 -19.38 -2.32
CA VAL A 188 -12.54 -18.46 -3.31
C VAL A 188 -11.73 -17.17 -3.39
N SER A 189 -11.31 -16.62 -2.25
CA SER A 189 -10.48 -15.41 -2.19
C SER A 189 -9.14 -15.60 -2.90
N LYS A 190 -8.47 -16.74 -2.70
CA LYS A 190 -7.22 -17.09 -3.41
C LYS A 190 -7.44 -17.17 -4.93
N SER A 191 -8.54 -17.76 -5.39
CA SER A 191 -8.86 -17.82 -6.83
C SER A 191 -9.15 -16.43 -7.43
N LEU A 192 -9.92 -15.60 -6.74
CA LEU A 192 -10.21 -14.22 -7.17
C LEU A 192 -8.95 -13.34 -7.18
N LEU A 193 -8.02 -13.60 -6.26
CA LEU A 193 -6.73 -12.92 -6.25
C LEU A 193 -5.92 -13.22 -7.51
N VAL A 194 -5.82 -14.49 -7.91
CA VAL A 194 -5.10 -14.88 -9.13
C VAL A 194 -5.68 -14.16 -10.35
N LEU A 195 -7.00 -14.11 -10.46
CA LEU A 195 -7.68 -13.36 -11.52
C LEU A 195 -7.35 -11.86 -11.44
N THR A 196 -7.34 -11.27 -10.25
CA THR A 196 -6.99 -9.86 -10.04
C THR A 196 -5.57 -9.56 -10.50
N LEU A 197 -4.60 -10.40 -10.14
CA LEU A 197 -3.20 -10.25 -10.55
C LEU A 197 -3.04 -10.34 -12.08
N PHE A 198 -3.77 -11.26 -12.72
CA PHE A 198 -3.83 -11.36 -14.17
C PHE A 198 -4.38 -10.06 -14.82
N LEU A 199 -5.49 -9.53 -14.31
CA LEU A 199 -6.10 -8.31 -14.82
C LEU A 199 -5.24 -7.06 -14.60
N ILE A 200 -4.52 -6.98 -13.47
CA ILE A 200 -3.53 -5.93 -13.23
C ILE A 200 -2.43 -6.03 -14.30
N GLY A 201 -1.89 -7.23 -14.53
CA GLY A 201 -0.91 -7.49 -15.58
C GLY A 201 -1.39 -7.05 -16.96
N ALA A 202 -2.62 -7.43 -17.33
CA ALA A 202 -3.22 -7.06 -18.61
C ALA A 202 -3.54 -5.56 -18.74
N GLY A 203 -3.79 -4.86 -17.62
CA GLY A 203 -4.11 -3.43 -17.59
C GLY A 203 -2.89 -2.50 -17.63
N LEU A 204 -1.69 -3.03 -17.42
CA LEU A 204 -0.42 -2.30 -17.53
C LEU A 204 -0.09 -2.07 -19.00
N SER A 205 -0.16 -0.82 -19.44
CA SER A 205 0.28 -0.44 -20.78
C SER A 205 1.58 0.35 -20.73
N ILE A 206 2.49 0.04 -21.65
CA ILE A 206 3.75 0.79 -21.85
C ILE A 206 3.46 2.27 -22.07
N LYS A 207 2.32 2.60 -22.67
CA LYS A 207 1.86 3.98 -22.88
C LYS A 207 1.59 4.71 -21.56
N LYS A 208 0.91 4.06 -20.60
CA LYS A 208 0.67 4.61 -19.25
C LYS A 208 2.00 4.82 -18.51
N ILE A 209 2.92 3.86 -18.60
CA ILE A 209 4.26 3.96 -17.99
C ILE A 209 5.05 5.13 -18.57
N LYS A 210 5.11 5.26 -19.91
CA LYS A 210 5.81 6.36 -20.59
C LYS A 210 5.17 7.73 -20.31
N SER A 211 3.87 7.78 -20.06
CA SER A 211 3.15 9.04 -19.76
C SER A 211 3.42 9.61 -18.37
N ALA A 212 3.95 8.81 -17.43
CA ALA A 212 4.26 9.26 -16.07
C ALA A 212 5.42 10.28 -16.03
N GLY A 213 6.33 10.22 -17.00
CA GLY A 213 7.55 11.03 -17.00
C GLY A 213 8.59 10.56 -15.98
N TRP A 214 9.83 11.02 -16.15
CA TRP A 214 10.97 10.52 -15.38
C TRP A 214 11.02 11.06 -13.94
N LYS A 215 10.60 12.32 -13.69
CA LYS A 215 10.62 12.89 -12.33
C LYS A 215 9.68 12.17 -11.35
N PRO A 216 8.41 11.89 -11.71
CA PRO A 216 7.53 11.09 -10.87
C PRO A 216 8.06 9.69 -10.60
N MET A 217 8.75 9.09 -11.58
CA MET A 217 9.39 7.78 -11.41
C MET A 217 10.51 7.83 -10.38
N ILE A 218 11.42 8.81 -10.47
CA ILE A 218 12.50 9.00 -9.50
C ILE A 218 11.92 9.16 -8.10
N LEU A 219 10.90 10.01 -7.93
CA LEU A 219 10.25 10.19 -6.63
C LEU A 219 9.71 8.86 -6.09
N GLY A 220 8.94 8.12 -6.90
CA GLY A 220 8.37 6.84 -6.49
C GLY A 220 9.42 5.80 -6.12
N VAL A 221 10.44 5.62 -6.97
CA VAL A 221 11.55 4.68 -6.75
C VAL A 221 12.35 5.06 -5.51
N SER A 222 12.69 6.34 -5.33
CA SER A 222 13.44 6.78 -4.15
C SER A 222 12.69 6.54 -2.85
N LEU A 223 11.38 6.84 -2.82
CA LEU A 223 10.54 6.54 -1.65
C LEU A 223 10.44 5.04 -1.40
N TRP A 224 10.26 4.26 -2.47
CA TRP A 224 10.13 2.81 -2.37
C TRP A 224 11.41 2.16 -1.84
N ILE A 225 12.58 2.53 -2.38
CA ILE A 225 13.88 2.04 -1.89
C ILE A 225 14.07 2.44 -0.43
N PHE A 226 13.80 3.70 -0.07
CA PHE A 226 13.97 4.17 1.30
C PHE A 226 13.15 3.37 2.30
N ILE A 227 11.85 3.18 2.02
CA ILE A 227 10.95 2.42 2.90
C ILE A 227 11.33 0.94 2.91
N SER A 228 11.64 0.37 1.74
CA SER A 228 11.96 -1.04 1.61
C SER A 228 13.24 -1.40 2.38
N VAL A 229 14.31 -0.64 2.19
CA VAL A 229 15.58 -0.83 2.91
C VAL A 229 15.42 -0.55 4.40
N GLY A 230 14.75 0.56 4.75
CA GLY A 230 14.48 0.87 6.15
C GLY A 230 13.67 -0.21 6.86
N ALA A 231 12.68 -0.80 6.19
CA ALA A 231 11.90 -1.91 6.72
C ALA A 231 12.74 -3.17 6.91
N ILE A 232 13.60 -3.53 5.95
CA ILE A 232 14.52 -4.68 6.11
C ILE A 232 15.41 -4.48 7.34
N LEU A 233 16.02 -3.30 7.49
CA LEU A 233 16.92 -3.02 8.61
C LEU A 233 16.22 -3.17 9.97
N VAL A 234 14.97 -2.71 10.08
CA VAL A 234 14.18 -2.86 11.31
C VAL A 234 13.78 -4.31 11.53
N ILE A 235 13.27 -4.99 10.50
CA ILE A 235 12.73 -6.36 10.61
C ILE A 235 13.85 -7.38 10.91
N MET A 236 15.04 -7.19 10.34
CA MET A 236 16.18 -8.09 10.57
C MET A 236 16.87 -7.83 11.92
N ALA A 237 16.59 -6.70 12.56
CA ALA A 237 17.09 -6.38 13.90
C ALA A 237 16.14 -6.83 15.02
N LEU A 238 14.92 -7.28 14.68
CA LEU A 238 13.91 -7.85 15.57
C LEU A 238 14.05 -9.38 15.63
#